data_AF-A0A9E2N2X3-F1
#
_entry.id   AF-A0A9E2N2X3-F1
#
_cell.length_a   1.000
_cell.length_b   1.000
_cell.length_c   1.000
_cell.angle_alpha   90.00
_cell.angle_beta   90.00
_cell.angle_gamma   90.00
#
_symmetry.space_group_name_H-M   'P 1'
#
loop_
_entity.id
_entity.type
_entity.pdbx_description
1 polymer ?
#
loop_
_entity_poly.entity_id
_entity_poly.type
_entity_poly.pdbx_seq_one_letter_code
_entity_poly.pdbx_strand_id
1 'polypeptide(L)'
;MTLPSFFWATEREWRQAHETLAYLFDRYGPVADPVRLFAGQARQGLEVLFPMFDRFAEAVCPDCDSICCLKARVDYNFTDLVFMHALGLTPPPRQIREREDQPCRYLSPAGCTLPRILRPFVCTWYFCAPMLELYRRLPPRTQRMRSALMREVQRNRNDMEAEFMRIVTGRDIQGLPYEVEA
;
A
#
# COMPACT_ATOMS: atom_id res chain seq x y z
N MET A 1 -22.65 10.37 5.55
CA MET A 1 -22.27 9.21 6.39
C MET A 1 -20.76 9.07 6.22
N THR A 2 -19.99 9.61 7.16
CA THR A 2 -18.53 9.55 7.14
C THR A 2 -18.12 8.10 7.36
N LEU A 3 -17.46 7.50 6.37
CA LEU A 3 -16.81 6.20 6.57
C LEU A 3 -15.87 6.35 7.77
N PRO A 4 -15.91 5.43 8.76
CA PRO A 4 -14.96 5.46 9.83
C PRO A 4 -13.56 5.38 9.21
N SER A 5 -12.77 6.42 9.46
CA SER A 5 -11.33 6.38 9.25
C SER A 5 -10.81 5.19 10.04
N PHE A 6 -10.46 4.09 9.37
CA PHE A 6 -9.76 2.96 9.99
C PHE A 6 -8.31 3.37 10.22
N PHE A 7 -8.11 4.40 11.04
CA PHE A 7 -6.83 4.71 11.62
C PHE A 7 -6.68 3.73 12.78
N TRP A 8 -5.77 2.76 12.67
CA TRP A 8 -5.35 1.95 13.83
C TRP A 8 -4.55 2.85 14.77
N ALA A 9 -5.30 3.67 15.51
CA ALA A 9 -4.83 4.86 16.17
C ALA A 9 -3.87 4.55 17.32
N THR A 10 -4.04 3.39 17.94
CA THR A 10 -3.27 2.97 19.09
C THR A 10 -2.38 1.77 18.79
N GLU A 11 -1.27 1.64 19.51
CA GLU A 11 -0.40 0.45 19.45
C GLU A 11 -1.18 -0.84 19.76
N ARG A 12 -2.19 -0.75 20.62
CA ARG A 12 -3.07 -1.87 20.95
C ARG A 12 -3.89 -2.30 19.74
N GLU A 13 -4.56 -1.36 19.06
CA GLU A 13 -5.35 -1.66 17.87
C GLU A 13 -4.49 -2.21 16.73
N TRP A 14 -3.30 -1.62 16.53
CA TRP A 14 -2.31 -2.12 15.57
C TRP A 14 -1.94 -3.57 15.84
N ARG A 15 -1.55 -3.89 17.08
CA ARG A 15 -1.21 -5.26 17.49
C ARG A 15 -2.39 -6.21 17.31
N GLN A 16 -3.59 -5.82 17.77
CA GLN A 16 -4.80 -6.63 17.65
C GLN A 16 -5.18 -6.91 16.19
N ALA A 17 -5.03 -5.92 15.31
CA ALA A 17 -5.27 -6.10 13.87
C ALA A 17 -4.31 -7.16 13.29
N HIS A 18 -3.02 -7.08 13.62
CA HIS A 18 -2.04 -8.07 13.16
C HIS A 18 -2.26 -9.46 13.75
N GLU A 19 -2.53 -9.58 15.05
CA GLU A 19 -2.84 -10.86 15.71
C GLU A 19 -4.10 -11.50 15.11
N THR A 20 -5.13 -10.68 14.87
CA THR A 20 -6.40 -11.16 14.27
C THR A 20 -6.18 -11.66 12.85
N LEU A 21 -5.47 -10.89 12.01
CA LEU A 21 -5.18 -11.30 10.64
C LEU A 21 -4.30 -12.56 10.60
N ALA A 22 -3.27 -12.65 11.45
CA ALA A 22 -2.45 -13.85 11.56
C ALA A 22 -3.30 -15.09 11.93
N TYR A 23 -4.17 -14.96 12.94
CA TYR A 23 -5.11 -16.02 13.33
C TYR A 23 -6.05 -16.41 12.19
N LEU A 24 -6.58 -15.44 11.43
CA LEU A 24 -7.48 -15.74 10.32
C LEU A 24 -6.77 -16.47 9.18
N PHE A 25 -5.55 -16.07 8.81
CA PHE A 25 -4.77 -16.77 7.79
C PHE A 25 -4.35 -18.19 8.22
N ASP A 26 -4.08 -18.41 9.51
CA ASP A 26 -3.83 -19.74 10.08
C ASP A 26 -5.11 -20.60 10.06
N ARG A 27 -6.23 -20.06 10.57
CA ARG A 27 -7.53 -20.73 10.63
C ARG A 27 -8.04 -21.18 9.26
N TYR A 28 -7.96 -20.30 8.26
CA TYR A 28 -8.45 -20.61 6.91
C TYR A 28 -7.41 -21.33 6.06
N GLY A 29 -6.12 -21.30 6.43
CA GLY A 29 -5.08 -22.13 5.83
C GLY A 29 -5.12 -22.12 4.29
N PRO A 30 -5.22 -23.30 3.64
CA PRO A 30 -5.32 -23.40 2.18
C PRO A 30 -6.57 -22.75 1.57
N VAL A 31 -7.65 -22.56 2.32
CA VAL A 31 -8.85 -21.85 1.82
C VAL A 31 -8.52 -20.41 1.44
N ALA A 32 -7.49 -19.82 2.06
CA ALA A 32 -6.99 -18.48 1.73
C ALA A 32 -5.99 -18.44 0.56
N ASP A 33 -5.72 -19.54 -0.14
CA ASP A 33 -4.77 -19.56 -1.27
C ASP A 33 -5.13 -18.61 -2.42
N PRO A 34 -6.41 -18.41 -2.79
CA PRO A 34 -6.78 -17.37 -3.76
C PRO A 34 -6.35 -15.95 -3.33
N VAL A 35 -6.42 -15.62 -2.03
CA VAL A 35 -5.94 -14.34 -1.49
C VAL A 35 -4.42 -14.21 -1.70
N ARG A 36 -3.66 -15.28 -1.42
CA ARG A 36 -2.21 -15.33 -1.62
C ARG A 36 -1.83 -15.20 -3.09
N LEU A 37 -2.61 -15.81 -3.99
CA LEU A 37 -2.42 -15.69 -5.43
C LEU A 37 -2.53 -14.24 -5.89
N PHE A 38 -3.63 -13.56 -5.55
CA PHE A 38 -3.82 -12.15 -5.90
C PHE A 38 -2.75 -11.25 -5.28
N ALA A 39 -2.39 -11.47 -4.02
CA ALA A 39 -1.29 -10.75 -3.37
C ALA A 39 0.05 -10.97 -4.09
N GLY A 40 0.33 -12.20 -4.53
CA GLY A 40 1.52 -12.54 -5.32
C GLY A 40 1.57 -11.83 -6.67
N GLN A 41 0.44 -11.78 -7.38
CA GLN A 41 0.34 -11.06 -8.66
C GLN A 41 0.51 -9.54 -8.47
N ALA A 42 -0.10 -8.96 -7.43
CA ALA A 42 0.11 -7.56 -7.08
C ALA A 42 1.59 -7.29 -6.75
N ARG A 43 2.25 -8.17 -5.98
CA ARG A 43 3.68 -8.06 -5.67
C ARG A 43 4.55 -8.06 -6.92
N GLN A 44 4.32 -8.99 -7.87
CA GLN A 44 5.10 -9.06 -9.11
C GLN A 44 4.98 -7.77 -9.92
N GLY A 45 3.78 -7.22 -10.06
CA GLY A 45 3.58 -5.95 -10.75
C GLY A 45 4.26 -4.78 -10.04
N LEU A 46 4.22 -4.75 -8.71
CA LEU A 46 4.91 -3.76 -7.89
C LEU A 46 6.44 -3.82 -8.05
N GLU A 47 7.03 -5.01 -7.98
CA GLU A 47 8.48 -5.20 -8.12
C GLU A 47 9.00 -4.72 -9.48
N VAL A 48 8.20 -4.85 -10.55
CA VAL A 48 8.52 -4.30 -11.88
C VAL A 48 8.49 -2.76 -11.89
N LEU A 49 7.67 -2.13 -11.05
CA LEU A 49 7.54 -0.68 -10.95
C LEU A 49 8.60 -0.05 -10.01
N PHE A 50 9.06 -0.77 -8.99
CA PHE A 50 9.96 -0.25 -7.95
C PHE A 50 11.21 0.47 -8.49
N PRO A 51 11.97 -0.07 -9.46
CA PRO A 51 13.16 0.63 -9.98
C PRO A 51 12.87 2.00 -10.60
N MET A 52 11.66 2.20 -11.14
CA MET A 52 11.26 3.53 -11.64
C MET A 52 11.07 4.50 -10.47
N PHE A 53 10.35 4.07 -9.44
CA PHE A 53 10.12 4.90 -8.27
C PHE A 53 11.38 5.16 -7.45
N ASP A 54 12.34 4.23 -7.40
CA ASP A 54 13.64 4.43 -6.76
C ASP A 54 14.42 5.54 -7.44
N ARG A 55 14.55 5.49 -8.77
CA ARG A 55 15.21 6.55 -9.54
C ARG A 55 14.52 7.90 -9.37
N PHE A 56 13.19 7.92 -9.29
CA PHE A 56 12.46 9.17 -9.07
C PHE A 56 12.66 9.71 -7.65
N ALA A 57 12.69 8.84 -6.64
CA ALA A 57 12.98 9.24 -5.27
C ALA A 57 14.41 9.75 -5.11
N GLU A 58 15.39 9.06 -5.69
CA GLU A 58 16.80 9.47 -5.66
C GLU A 58 17.01 10.85 -6.32
N ALA A 59 16.30 11.13 -7.41
CA ALA A 59 16.40 12.41 -8.11
C ALA A 59 15.62 13.56 -7.45
N VAL A 60 14.63 13.28 -6.59
CA VAL A 60 13.71 14.31 -6.05
C VAL A 60 13.87 14.48 -4.54
N CYS A 61 13.96 13.40 -3.77
CA CYS A 61 13.86 13.43 -2.32
C CYS A 61 14.98 14.21 -1.60
N PRO A 62 16.26 14.18 -2.03
CA PRO A 62 17.33 14.88 -1.31
C PRO A 62 17.12 16.39 -1.17
N ASP A 63 16.49 17.02 -2.15
CA ASP A 63 16.25 18.47 -2.19
C ASP A 63 14.77 18.83 -1.97
N CYS A 64 13.96 17.90 -1.47
CA CYS A 64 12.51 18.06 -1.36
C CYS A 64 12.10 18.77 -0.06
N ASP A 65 11.48 19.95 -0.18
CA ASP A 65 10.82 20.67 0.91
C ASP A 65 9.36 20.20 1.13
N SER A 66 8.73 19.64 0.08
CA SER A 66 7.36 19.13 0.08
C SER A 66 7.30 17.65 0.47
N ILE A 67 7.42 17.38 1.77
CA ILE A 67 7.41 16.02 2.34
C ILE A 67 6.10 15.31 1.96
N CYS A 68 6.19 14.28 1.12
CA CYS A 68 5.03 13.54 0.60
C CYS A 68 4.15 12.98 1.72
N CYS A 69 4.72 12.57 2.84
CA CYS A 69 3.97 12.12 4.00
C CYS A 69 3.07 13.24 4.56
N LEU A 70 3.50 14.49 4.61
CA LEU A 70 2.63 15.56 5.13
C LEU A 70 1.50 15.96 4.16
N LYS A 71 1.56 15.51 2.89
CA LYS A 71 0.60 15.88 1.84
C LYS A 71 -0.38 14.76 1.53
N ALA A 72 0.11 13.53 1.48
CA ALA A 72 -0.72 12.37 1.26
C ALA A 72 -1.20 11.82 2.61
N ARG A 73 -2.42 11.28 2.61
CA ARG A 73 -2.89 10.43 3.71
C ARG A 73 -2.16 9.09 3.65
N VAL A 74 -0.93 9.13 4.14
CA VAL A 74 -0.06 7.96 4.21
C VAL A 74 -0.34 7.30 5.55
N ASP A 75 -1.18 6.28 5.52
CA ASP A 75 -1.47 5.33 6.59
C ASP A 75 -1.57 3.94 5.95
N TYR A 76 -1.20 2.88 6.68
CA TYR A 76 -1.65 1.55 6.28
C TYR A 76 -3.17 1.51 6.35
N ASN A 77 -3.80 0.90 5.35
CA ASN A 77 -5.22 0.55 5.37
C ASN A 77 -5.43 -0.96 5.39
N PHE A 78 -6.68 -1.40 5.52
CA PHE A 78 -7.02 -2.82 5.68
C PHE A 78 -6.41 -3.69 4.58
N THR A 79 -6.51 -3.24 3.32
CA THR A 79 -5.90 -3.87 2.15
C THR A 79 -4.40 -4.08 2.32
N ASP A 80 -3.68 -3.09 2.87
CA ASP A 80 -2.24 -3.21 3.12
C ASP A 80 -1.91 -4.30 4.13
N LEU A 81 -2.70 -4.41 5.20
CA LEU A 81 -2.46 -5.45 6.20
C LEU A 81 -2.76 -6.84 5.64
N VAL A 82 -3.88 -7.01 4.92
CA VAL A 82 -4.21 -8.28 4.24
C VAL A 82 -3.08 -8.66 3.28
N PHE A 83 -2.57 -7.71 2.50
CA PHE A 83 -1.45 -7.92 1.58
C PHE A 83 -0.18 -8.42 2.30
N MET A 84 0.20 -7.79 3.41
CA MET A 84 1.38 -8.20 4.18
C MET A 84 1.23 -9.62 4.73
N HIS A 85 0.08 -9.96 5.32
CA HIS A 85 -0.17 -11.29 5.87
C HIS A 85 -0.30 -12.37 4.80
N ALA A 86 -0.95 -12.07 3.67
CA ALA A 86 -1.06 -12.99 2.54
C ALA A 86 0.32 -13.39 1.97
N LEU A 87 1.29 -12.48 2.02
CA LEU A 87 2.65 -12.70 1.55
C LEU A 87 3.63 -13.18 2.64
N GLY A 88 3.17 -13.33 3.88
CA GLY A 88 4.04 -13.68 5.01
C GLY A 88 5.10 -12.61 5.31
N LEU A 89 4.83 -11.34 5.00
CA LEU A 89 5.74 -10.23 5.28
C LEU A 89 5.65 -9.85 6.75
N THR A 90 6.79 -9.52 7.36
CA THR A 90 6.82 -8.94 8.71
C THR A 90 6.36 -7.48 8.64
N PRO A 91 5.20 -7.14 9.23
CA PRO A 91 4.73 -5.77 9.25
C PRO A 91 5.63 -4.91 10.13
N PRO A 92 5.67 -3.59 9.90
CA PRO A 92 6.35 -2.69 10.83
C PRO A 92 5.70 -2.76 12.23
N PRO A 93 6.45 -2.48 13.30
CA PRO A 93 5.96 -2.67 14.67
C PRO A 93 4.79 -1.74 15.05
N ARG A 94 4.59 -0.66 14.28
CA ARG A 94 3.57 0.37 14.54
C ARG A 94 3.10 1.00 13.22
N GLN A 95 1.93 1.64 13.26
CA GLN A 95 1.45 2.54 12.21
C GLN A 95 2.50 3.63 11.91
N ILE A 96 2.54 4.11 10.67
CA ILE A 96 3.62 5.00 10.21
C ILE A 96 3.61 6.39 10.86
N ARG A 97 2.50 6.78 11.49
CA ARG A 97 2.36 7.99 12.30
C ARG A 97 1.55 7.71 13.57
N GLU A 98 1.69 8.59 14.55
CA GLU A 98 0.85 8.60 15.75
C GLU A 98 -0.25 9.65 15.64
N ARG A 99 -0.02 10.71 14.85
CA ARG A 99 -0.96 11.79 14.56
C ARG A 99 -0.86 12.22 13.10
N GLU A 100 -1.95 12.75 12.54
CA GLU A 100 -2.02 13.19 11.14
C GLU A 100 -1.00 14.29 10.80
N ASP A 101 -0.75 15.20 11.74
CA ASP A 101 0.13 16.37 11.59
C ASP A 101 1.63 16.05 11.73
N GLN A 102 1.98 14.80 12.02
CA GLN A 102 3.37 14.38 12.16
C GLN A 102 3.93 13.80 10.85
N PRO A 103 5.22 13.99 10.57
CA PRO A 103 5.87 13.27 9.48
C PRO A 103 5.89 11.77 9.78
N CYS A 104 5.93 10.96 8.72
CA CYS A 104 6.11 9.51 8.84
C CYS A 104 7.40 9.18 9.62
N ARG A 105 7.32 8.25 10.56
CA ARG A 105 8.47 7.82 11.38
C ARG A 105 9.63 7.19 10.58
N TYR A 106 9.36 6.78 9.34
CA TYR A 106 10.35 6.20 8.42
C TYR A 106 10.93 7.23 7.44
N LEU A 107 10.64 8.51 7.60
CA LEU A 107 11.24 9.57 6.79
C LEU A 107 12.64 9.91 7.32
N SER A 108 13.63 9.91 6.44
CA SER A 108 14.99 10.41 6.70
C SER A 108 15.32 11.55 5.72
N PRO A 109 16.42 12.29 5.92
CA PRO A 109 16.90 13.29 4.96
C PRO A 109 17.15 12.72 3.55
N ALA A 110 17.47 11.42 3.44
CA ALA A 110 17.67 10.75 2.16
C ALA A 110 16.38 10.13 1.58
N GLY A 111 15.21 10.43 2.17
CA GLY A 111 13.92 9.84 1.80
C GLY A 111 13.48 8.72 2.75
N CYS A 112 12.50 7.94 2.31
CA CYS A 112 11.88 6.90 3.14
C CYS A 112 12.81 5.70 3.33
N THR A 113 13.08 5.32 4.59
CA THR A 113 13.92 4.18 4.96
C THR A 113 13.21 2.84 4.89
N LEU A 114 11.89 2.84 4.77
CA LEU A 114 11.10 1.62 4.70
C LEU A 114 11.27 0.94 3.33
N PRO A 115 11.49 -0.39 3.25
CA PRO A 115 11.50 -1.13 1.99
C PRO A 115 10.19 -0.90 1.21
N ARG A 116 10.25 -0.73 -0.11
CA ARG A 116 9.07 -0.37 -0.92
C ARG A 116 7.89 -1.31 -0.76
N ILE A 117 8.15 -2.61 -0.70
CA ILE A 117 7.11 -3.63 -0.56
C ILE A 117 6.37 -3.54 0.78
N LEU A 118 7.01 -2.96 1.80
CA LEU A 118 6.42 -2.74 3.11
C LEU A 118 5.73 -1.38 3.22
N ARG A 119 5.91 -0.45 2.28
CA ARG A 119 5.26 0.87 2.36
C ARG A 119 3.75 0.73 2.14
N PRO A 120 2.91 1.58 2.77
CA PRO A 120 1.49 1.65 2.44
C PRO A 120 1.28 1.82 0.94
N PHE A 121 0.24 1.23 0.36
CA PHE A 121 0.08 1.23 -1.09
C PHE A 121 -0.02 2.64 -1.68
N VAL A 122 -0.55 3.62 -0.93
CA VAL A 122 -0.53 5.04 -1.29
C VAL A 122 0.88 5.59 -1.53
N CYS A 123 1.90 5.15 -0.78
CA CYS A 123 3.30 5.52 -1.05
C CYS A 123 3.81 5.02 -2.40
N THR A 124 3.12 4.06 -3.01
CA THR A 124 3.55 3.41 -4.24
C THR A 124 2.86 3.97 -5.48
N TRP A 125 1.70 4.60 -5.35
CA TRP A 125 1.02 5.25 -6.48
C TRP A 125 0.97 6.76 -6.39
N TYR A 126 1.27 7.36 -5.23
CA TYR A 126 1.39 8.81 -5.09
C TYR A 126 2.62 9.35 -5.84
N PHE A 127 2.40 10.36 -6.69
CA PHE A 127 3.44 11.16 -7.32
C PHE A 127 3.35 12.60 -6.79
N CYS A 128 4.41 13.08 -6.13
CA CYS A 128 4.53 14.52 -5.91
C CYS A 128 4.77 15.24 -7.25
N ALA A 129 4.54 16.56 -7.30
CA ALA A 129 4.65 17.33 -8.54
C ALA A 129 6.00 17.14 -9.27
N PRO A 130 7.18 17.13 -8.60
CA PRO A 130 8.45 16.83 -9.26
C PRO A 130 8.53 15.41 -9.85
N MET A 131 8.05 14.40 -9.13
CA MET A 131 8.04 13.02 -9.66
C MET A 131 7.08 12.87 -10.83
N LEU A 132 5.95 13.59 -10.82
CA LEU A 132 5.01 13.60 -11.94
C LEU A 132 5.64 14.21 -13.20
N GLU A 133 6.48 15.23 -13.05
CA GLU A 133 7.24 15.80 -14.16
C GLU A 133 8.26 14.79 -14.73
N LEU A 134 8.99 14.06 -13.88
CA LEU A 134 9.85 12.97 -14.32
C LEU A 134 9.07 11.88 -15.07
N TYR A 135 7.88 11.54 -14.59
CA TYR A 135 6.99 10.58 -15.24
C TYR A 135 6.55 11.06 -16.64
N ARG A 136 6.17 12.34 -16.77
CA ARG A 136 5.73 12.93 -18.06
C ARG A 136 6.83 12.96 -19.12
N ARG A 137 8.10 13.01 -18.70
CA ARG A 137 9.27 12.95 -19.61
C ARG A 137 9.57 11.55 -20.13
N LEU A 138 8.99 10.50 -19.54
CA LEU A 138 9.15 9.14 -20.07
C LEU A 138 8.55 9.02 -21.47
N PRO A 139 9.06 8.13 -22.33
CA PRO A 139 8.43 7.87 -23.62
C PRO A 139 6.95 7.48 -23.48
N PRO A 140 6.03 7.96 -24.34
CA PRO A 140 4.59 7.69 -24.20
C PRO A 140 4.23 6.20 -24.12
N ARG A 141 4.97 5.34 -24.83
CA ARG A 141 4.81 3.88 -24.74
C ARG A 141 5.14 3.36 -23.33
N THR A 142 6.22 3.84 -22.75
CA THR A 142 6.63 3.50 -21.38
C THR A 142 5.58 3.97 -20.38
N GLN A 143 5.07 5.19 -20.50
CA GLN A 143 4.00 5.69 -19.63
C GLN A 143 2.76 4.78 -19.69
N ARG A 144 2.26 4.48 -20.89
CA ARG A 144 1.10 3.58 -21.05
C ARG A 144 1.31 2.21 -20.42
N MET A 145 2.49 1.63 -20.61
CA MET A 145 2.86 0.34 -20.02
C MET A 145 2.87 0.40 -18.48
N ARG A 146 3.49 1.43 -17.89
CA ARG A 146 3.57 1.59 -16.44
C ARG A 146 2.20 1.88 -15.81
N SER A 147 1.38 2.71 -16.46
CA SER A 147 0.00 2.95 -16.04
C SER A 147 -0.87 1.70 -16.14
N ALA A 148 -0.71 0.88 -17.19
CA ALA A 148 -1.45 -0.38 -17.33
C ALA A 148 -1.08 -1.36 -16.22
N LEU A 149 0.21 -1.49 -15.92
CA LEU A 149 0.69 -2.34 -14.83
C LEU A 149 0.19 -1.87 -13.46
N MET A 150 0.20 -0.55 -13.20
CA MET A 150 -0.34 -0.01 -11.94
C MET A 150 -1.84 -0.31 -11.80
N ARG A 151 -2.63 -0.23 -12.89
CA ARG A 151 -4.04 -0.63 -12.87
C ARG A 151 -4.22 -2.12 -12.58
N GLU A 152 -3.34 -2.97 -13.09
CA GLU A 152 -3.36 -4.41 -12.79
C GLU A 152 -3.05 -4.68 -11.31
N VAL A 153 -2.04 -4.01 -10.75
CA VAL A 153 -1.75 -4.07 -9.30
C VAL A 153 -2.97 -3.65 -8.48
N GLN A 154 -3.64 -2.55 -8.84
CA GLN A 154 -4.84 -2.09 -8.14
C GLN A 154 -5.96 -3.13 -8.19
N ARG A 155 -6.22 -3.72 -9.36
CA ARG A 155 -7.21 -4.81 -9.49
C ARG A 155 -6.87 -6.00 -8.61
N ASN A 156 -5.64 -6.51 -8.68
CA ASN A 156 -5.21 -7.65 -7.87
C ASN A 156 -5.33 -7.36 -6.37
N ARG A 157 -5.07 -6.13 -5.92
CA ARG A 157 -5.27 -5.74 -4.51
C ARG A 157 -6.74 -5.69 -4.11
N ASN A 158 -7.61 -5.19 -4.98
CA ASN A 158 -9.05 -5.18 -4.73
C ASN A 158 -9.62 -6.61 -4.71
N ASP A 159 -9.20 -7.45 -5.65
CA ASP A 159 -9.62 -8.85 -5.73
C ASP A 159 -9.13 -9.65 -4.52
N MET A 160 -7.88 -9.39 -4.07
CA MET A 160 -7.33 -9.95 -2.83
C MET A 160 -8.18 -9.58 -1.61
N GLU A 161 -8.55 -8.30 -1.45
CA GLU A 161 -9.38 -7.87 -0.32
C GLU A 161 -10.79 -8.46 -0.38
N ALA A 162 -11.44 -8.40 -1.55
CA ALA A 162 -12.78 -8.94 -1.75
C ALA A 162 -12.81 -10.45 -1.42
N GLU A 163 -11.81 -11.20 -1.91
CA GLU A 163 -11.71 -12.64 -1.67
C GLU A 163 -11.43 -12.96 -0.20
N PHE A 164 -10.56 -12.18 0.46
CA PHE A 164 -10.33 -12.31 1.89
C PHE A 164 -11.63 -12.10 2.68
N MET A 165 -12.37 -11.03 2.38
CA MET A 165 -13.64 -10.73 3.02
C MET A 165 -14.68 -11.83 2.78
N ARG A 166 -14.75 -12.37 1.56
CA ARG A 166 -15.64 -13.48 1.21
C ARG A 166 -15.37 -14.72 2.06
N ILE A 167 -14.11 -15.08 2.22
CA ILE A 167 -13.69 -16.24 3.01
C ILE A 167 -14.02 -16.05 4.49
N VAL A 168 -13.66 -14.90 5.07
CA VAL A 168 -13.77 -14.72 6.53
C VAL A 168 -15.20 -14.41 6.99
N THR A 169 -16.03 -13.82 6.14
CA THR A 169 -17.43 -13.46 6.48
C THR A 169 -18.47 -14.42 5.92
N GLY A 170 -18.10 -15.25 4.93
CA GLY A 170 -19.04 -16.09 4.18
C GLY A 170 -20.00 -15.29 3.28
N ARG A 171 -19.72 -14.00 3.02
CA ARG A 171 -20.55 -13.12 2.17
C ARG A 171 -19.73 -12.57 1.02
N ASP A 172 -20.30 -12.54 -0.18
CA ASP A 172 -19.71 -11.77 -1.28
C ASP A 172 -19.79 -10.27 -0.96
N ILE A 173 -18.64 -9.66 -0.69
CA ILE A 173 -18.53 -8.21 -0.55
C ILE A 173 -18.04 -7.68 -1.90
N GLN A 174 -18.95 -7.14 -2.70
CA GLN A 174 -18.57 -6.47 -3.94
C GLN A 174 -17.71 -5.24 -3.61
N GLY A 175 -16.57 -5.14 -4.30
CA GLY A 175 -15.46 -4.24 -3.98
C GLY A 175 -15.87 -2.80 -3.68
N LEU A 176 -15.38 -2.28 -2.55
CA LEU A 176 -15.37 -0.86 -2.30
C LEU A 176 -14.32 -0.24 -3.24
N PRO A 177 -14.68 0.73 -4.09
CA PRO A 177 -13.68 1.46 -4.85
C PRO A 177 -12.71 2.14 -3.88
N TYR A 178 -11.41 2.09 -4.19
CA TYR A 178 -10.44 2.98 -3.58
C TYR A 178 -10.91 4.41 -3.89
N GLU A 179 -11.52 5.10 -2.91
CA GLU A 179 -11.87 6.50 -3.09
C GLU A 179 -10.57 7.30 -3.24
N VAL A 180 -10.36 7.78 -4.47
CA VAL A 180 -9.24 8.62 -4.84
C VAL A 180 -9.60 10.06 -4.44
N GLU A 181 -9.31 10.44 -3.20
CA GLU A 181 -9.19 11.86 -2.88
C GLU A 181 -7.77 12.30 -3.30
N ALA A 182 -7.74 13.12 -4.36
CA ALA A 182 -6.55 13.71 -4.96
C ALA A 182 -5.99 14.86 -4.13
#